data_AF-M6JJI6-F1
#
_entry.id   AF-M6JJI6-F1
#
_cell.length_a   1.000
_cell.length_b   1.000
_cell.length_c   1.000
_cell.angle_alpha   90.00
_cell.angle_beta   90.00
_cell.angle_gamma   90.00
#
_symmetry.space_group_name_H-M   'P 1'
#
loop_
_entity.id
_entity.type
_entity.pdbx_description
1 polymer ?
#
loop_
_entity_poly.entity_id
_entity_poly.type
_entity_poly.pdbx_seq_one_letter_code
_entity_poly.pdbx_strand_id
1 'polypeptide(L)'
;MTNKSALDEYRDDLEGSEITEPETALTIPSASEAKEFSPEQRKTLAQFYVAQAKVSVFQTAIALAAIRNFELYIELGYEKFSDCMEQELGMSGRVASEYVSAVETFGIGDRVKQLMEASPKRFLQVAREVRQKQIEGETLTLSDGTVVSAEEFLEERISSLENSSKKKIKSLETENQTVKAEAELLRKKQANLEKSIQKKDEQIDVMRKAKDIDPDKLLKIKNQREAEKMIDECNASILDALQRIESIPEESRNGALGIYLSRTIATMEISLKTLKMAWSNHIFQGETQE
;
A
#
# COMPACT_ATOMS: atom_id res chain seq x y z
N MET A 1 22.31 0.49 -66.78
CA MET A 1 21.67 0.27 -65.47
C MET A 1 22.75 0.13 -64.43
N THR A 2 22.90 1.14 -63.57
CA THR A 2 23.52 1.02 -62.24
C THR A 2 22.95 2.19 -61.44
N ASN A 3 21.90 1.92 -60.68
CA ASN A 3 21.35 2.86 -59.71
C ASN A 3 22.38 2.99 -58.57
N LYS A 4 23.18 4.05 -58.58
CA LYS A 4 23.89 4.48 -57.38
C LYS A 4 22.89 5.28 -56.53
N SER A 5 22.52 4.72 -55.39
CA SER A 5 21.67 5.34 -54.38
C SER A 5 22.48 6.38 -53.61
N ALA A 6 21.88 7.51 -53.27
CA ALA A 6 22.47 8.57 -52.41
C ALA A 6 22.75 8.12 -50.96
N LEU A 7 22.68 6.82 -50.69
CA LEU A 7 23.00 6.17 -49.42
C LEU A 7 24.41 5.56 -49.41
N ASP A 8 25.11 5.51 -50.56
CA ASP A 8 26.52 5.03 -50.61
C ASP A 8 27.54 6.15 -50.29
N GLU A 9 27.14 7.43 -50.28
CA GLU A 9 28.05 8.54 -49.93
C GLU A 9 28.30 8.68 -48.41
N TYR A 10 27.53 7.99 -47.57
CA TYR A 10 27.68 8.03 -46.10
C TYR A 10 28.36 6.80 -45.51
N ARG A 11 28.87 5.89 -46.35
CA ARG A 11 29.54 4.66 -45.88
C ARG A 11 31.04 4.82 -45.70
N ASP A 12 31.64 5.80 -46.36
CA ASP A 12 33.10 6.04 -46.33
C ASP A 12 33.55 6.98 -45.19
N ASP A 13 32.61 7.62 -44.47
CA ASP A 13 32.93 8.48 -43.31
C ASP A 13 33.02 7.72 -41.96
N LEU A 14 32.77 6.40 -41.95
CA LEU A 14 32.79 5.57 -40.74
C LEU A 14 34.07 4.74 -40.56
N GLU A 15 35.03 4.83 -41.50
CA GLU A 15 36.34 4.17 -41.38
C GLU A 15 37.45 5.23 -41.21
N GLY A 16 37.47 5.94 -40.08
CA GLY A 16 38.54 6.91 -39.85
C GLY A 16 38.53 7.77 -38.59
N SER A 17 37.60 7.61 -37.65
CA SER A 17 37.63 8.39 -36.41
C SER A 17 38.15 7.55 -35.25
N GLU A 18 39.38 7.86 -34.85
CA GLU A 18 39.93 7.53 -33.54
C GLU A 18 38.88 7.74 -32.44
N ILE A 19 38.87 6.83 -31.46
CA ILE A 19 38.01 6.85 -30.27
C ILE A 19 38.10 8.24 -29.64
N THR A 20 37.12 9.09 -29.95
CA THR A 20 36.96 10.41 -29.37
C THR A 20 36.05 10.25 -28.16
N GLU A 21 36.47 10.86 -27.06
CA GLU A 21 35.81 10.84 -25.76
C GLU A 21 34.29 11.07 -25.87
N PRO A 22 33.48 10.46 -24.98
CA PRO A 22 32.03 10.62 -25.03
C PRO A 22 31.69 12.11 -24.91
N GLU A 23 30.66 12.56 -25.65
CA GLU A 23 30.10 13.91 -25.54
C GLU A 23 30.06 14.34 -24.06
N THR A 24 30.86 15.33 -23.70
CA THR A 24 30.97 15.80 -22.32
C THR A 24 29.60 16.29 -21.88
N ALA A 25 28.95 15.53 -20.99
CA ALA A 25 27.71 15.95 -20.35
C ALA A 25 27.91 17.37 -19.81
N LEU A 26 27.00 18.28 -20.15
CA LEU A 26 27.04 19.64 -19.61
C LEU A 26 26.94 19.52 -18.08
N THR A 27 27.90 20.09 -17.35
CA THR A 27 27.94 20.08 -15.89
C THR A 27 27.89 21.49 -15.34
N ILE A 28 27.34 21.65 -14.14
CA ILE A 28 27.44 22.92 -13.40
C ILE A 28 28.85 22.98 -12.80
N PRO A 29 29.64 24.04 -13.05
CA PRO A 29 31.01 24.14 -12.55
C PRO A 29 31.11 23.93 -11.04
N SER A 30 32.08 23.13 -10.62
CA SER A 30 32.44 22.91 -9.21
C SER A 30 33.49 23.91 -8.71
N ALA A 31 34.25 24.51 -9.64
CA ALA A 31 35.22 25.55 -9.35
C ALA A 31 34.57 26.94 -9.48
N SER A 32 34.87 27.78 -8.50
CA SER A 32 34.13 28.99 -8.13
C SER A 32 34.33 30.19 -9.08
N GLU A 33 33.87 30.11 -10.32
CA GLU A 33 33.72 31.30 -11.19
C GLU A 33 32.86 32.39 -10.51
N ALA A 34 31.93 31.98 -9.63
CA ALA A 34 31.08 32.89 -8.86
C ALA A 34 31.79 33.67 -7.73
N LYS A 35 33.09 33.41 -7.44
CA LYS A 35 33.86 34.20 -6.44
C LYS A 35 34.31 35.56 -6.97
N GLU A 36 34.26 35.76 -8.29
CA GLU A 36 34.62 37.04 -8.91
C GLU A 36 33.50 38.10 -8.78
N PHE A 37 32.29 37.67 -8.40
CA PHE A 37 31.16 38.57 -8.16
C PHE A 37 31.24 39.26 -6.80
N SER A 38 30.74 40.50 -6.73
CA SER A 38 30.58 41.21 -5.47
C SER A 38 29.56 40.48 -4.55
N PRO A 39 29.61 40.70 -3.22
CA PRO A 39 28.65 40.10 -2.30
C PRO A 39 27.19 40.42 -2.67
N GLU A 40 26.91 41.64 -3.13
CA GLU A 40 25.57 42.03 -3.59
C GLU A 40 25.14 41.25 -4.83
N GLN A 41 26.04 41.06 -5.81
CA GLN A 41 25.77 40.27 -7.00
C GLN A 41 25.54 38.79 -6.66
N ARG A 42 26.33 38.22 -5.74
CA ARG A 42 26.16 36.84 -5.26
C ARG A 42 24.83 36.67 -4.53
N LYS A 43 24.39 37.65 -3.74
CA LYS A 43 23.08 37.64 -3.09
C LYS A 43 21.93 37.67 -4.12
N THR A 44 22.02 38.51 -5.15
CA THR A 44 21.04 38.52 -6.24
C THR A 44 21.02 37.18 -6.99
N LEU A 45 22.19 36.59 -7.26
CA LEU A 45 22.31 35.28 -7.89
C LEU A 45 21.69 34.17 -7.03
N ALA A 46 21.89 34.22 -5.71
CA ALA A 46 21.27 33.29 -4.76
C ALA A 46 19.73 33.36 -4.82
N GLN A 47 19.18 34.58 -4.79
CA GLN A 47 17.74 34.80 -4.90
C GLN A 47 17.18 34.34 -6.26
N PHE A 48 17.94 34.54 -7.34
CA PHE A 48 17.58 34.05 -8.66
C PHE A 48 17.47 32.52 -8.68
N TYR A 49 18.46 31.80 -8.15
CA TYR A 49 18.40 30.33 -8.09
C TYR A 49 17.28 29.82 -7.18
N VAL A 50 17.00 30.48 -6.05
CA VAL A 50 15.84 30.14 -5.21
C VAL A 50 14.53 30.29 -5.98
N ALA A 51 14.38 31.36 -6.78
CA ALA A 51 13.21 31.54 -7.63
C ALA A 51 13.13 30.49 -8.74
N GLN A 52 14.25 30.21 -9.42
CA GLN A 52 14.37 29.18 -10.46
C GLN A 52 14.00 27.79 -9.94
N ALA A 53 14.38 27.48 -8.70
CA ALA A 53 14.08 26.20 -8.06
C ALA A 53 12.58 25.91 -7.90
N LYS A 54 11.72 26.92 -8.05
CA LYS A 54 10.25 26.80 -7.95
C LYS A 54 9.57 26.58 -9.31
N VAL A 55 10.32 26.55 -10.41
CA VAL A 55 9.76 26.53 -11.78
C VAL A 55 9.41 25.11 -12.26
N SER A 56 10.38 24.19 -12.25
CA SER A 56 10.19 22.79 -12.65
C SER A 56 11.18 21.89 -11.92
N VAL A 57 10.94 20.58 -11.90
CA VAL A 57 11.82 19.61 -11.22
C VAL A 57 13.26 19.68 -11.72
N PHE A 58 13.44 19.82 -13.04
CA PHE A 58 14.77 19.95 -13.63
C PHE A 58 15.45 21.26 -13.23
N GLN A 59 14.69 22.37 -13.23
CA GLN A 59 15.18 23.66 -12.77
C GLN A 59 15.50 23.67 -11.27
N THR A 60 14.72 22.94 -10.45
CA THR A 60 15.04 22.66 -9.06
C THR A 60 16.40 21.99 -8.95
N ALA A 61 16.63 20.89 -9.65
CA ALA A 61 17.87 20.14 -9.53
C ALA A 61 19.11 20.97 -9.92
N ILE A 62 19.02 21.76 -10.99
CA ILE A 62 20.07 22.69 -11.43
C ILE A 62 20.31 23.78 -10.38
N ALA A 63 19.24 24.45 -9.93
CA ALA A 63 19.35 25.54 -8.99
C ALA A 63 19.90 25.08 -7.64
N LEU A 64 19.48 23.92 -7.15
CA LEU A 64 20.02 23.30 -5.94
C LEU A 64 21.52 23.04 -6.07
N ALA A 65 21.95 22.50 -7.22
CA ALA A 65 23.35 22.22 -7.48
C ALA A 65 24.18 23.51 -7.52
N ALA A 66 23.69 24.56 -8.18
CA ALA A 66 24.35 25.86 -8.22
C ALA A 66 24.43 26.53 -6.84
N ILE A 67 23.34 26.52 -6.06
CA ILE A 67 23.31 27.07 -4.70
C ILE A 67 24.33 26.36 -3.80
N ARG A 68 24.43 25.04 -3.91
CA ARG A 68 25.38 24.23 -3.13
C ARG A 68 26.83 24.47 -3.59
N ASN A 69 27.10 24.37 -4.89
CA ASN A 69 28.47 24.43 -5.43
C ASN A 69 29.11 25.81 -5.27
N PHE A 70 28.32 26.89 -5.35
CA PHE A 70 28.81 28.26 -5.19
C PHE A 70 28.66 28.80 -3.77
N GLU A 71 28.22 27.96 -2.83
CA GLU A 71 27.99 28.31 -1.42
C GLU A 71 27.04 29.51 -1.23
N LEU A 72 26.08 29.68 -2.14
CA LEU A 72 25.19 30.85 -2.17
C LEU A 72 24.23 30.93 -0.99
N TYR A 73 24.01 29.81 -0.29
CA TYR A 73 23.20 29.76 0.91
C TYR A 73 23.78 30.65 2.05
N ILE A 74 25.10 30.86 2.05
CA ILE A 74 25.78 31.72 3.03
C ILE A 74 25.37 33.19 2.81
N GLU A 75 25.26 33.63 1.56
CA GLU A 75 24.88 35.00 1.19
C GLU A 75 23.42 35.33 1.54
N LEU A 76 22.60 34.28 1.68
CA LEU A 76 21.22 34.37 2.15
C LEU A 76 21.12 34.36 3.68
N GLY A 77 22.24 34.19 4.40
CA GLY A 77 22.30 34.22 5.86
C GLY A 77 22.14 32.84 6.53
N TYR A 78 22.28 31.74 5.79
CA TYR A 78 22.19 30.39 6.34
C TYR A 78 23.58 29.77 6.56
N GLU A 79 23.78 29.07 7.67
CA GLU A 79 25.04 28.37 7.95
C GLU A 79 25.17 27.06 7.15
N LYS A 80 24.04 26.40 6.85
CA LYS A 80 24.01 25.11 6.16
C LYS A 80 23.07 25.17 4.97
N PHE A 81 23.46 24.47 3.90
CA PHE A 81 22.63 24.27 2.72
C PHE A 81 21.26 23.66 3.07
N SER A 82 21.22 22.66 3.97
CA SER A 82 19.97 22.03 4.41
C SER A 82 18.95 23.03 4.95
N ASP A 83 19.42 23.99 5.74
CA ASP A 83 18.58 24.94 6.47
C ASP A 83 17.99 25.95 5.47
N CYS A 84 18.81 26.39 4.50
CA CYS A 84 18.36 27.21 3.38
C CYS A 84 17.25 26.50 2.58
N MET A 85 17.42 25.20 2.26
CA MET A 85 16.43 24.46 1.46
C MET A 85 15.11 24.23 2.21
N GLU A 86 15.20 24.01 3.51
CA GLU A 86 14.01 23.83 4.36
C GLU A 86 13.22 25.14 4.47
N GLN A 87 13.90 26.28 4.68
CA GLN A 87 13.25 27.58 4.85
C GLN A 87 12.76 28.18 3.52
N GLU A 88 13.58 28.16 2.47
CA GLU A 88 13.26 28.85 1.20
C GLU A 88 12.36 28.04 0.27
N LEU A 89 12.48 26.70 0.31
CA LEU A 89 11.81 25.77 -0.62
C LEU A 89 10.89 24.76 0.08
N GLY A 90 10.84 24.71 1.42
CA GLY A 90 10.06 23.71 2.15
C GLY A 90 10.53 22.27 1.87
N MET A 91 11.79 22.10 1.46
CA MET A 91 12.35 20.82 1.04
C MET A 91 13.37 20.33 2.07
N SER A 92 13.27 19.07 2.49
CA SER A 92 14.27 18.47 3.37
C SER A 92 15.65 18.46 2.71
N GLY A 93 16.71 18.72 3.49
CA GLY A 93 18.10 18.68 3.00
C GLY A 93 18.50 17.35 2.36
N ARG A 94 17.88 16.23 2.79
CA ARG A 94 18.09 14.92 2.16
C ARG A 94 17.61 14.89 0.71
N VAL A 95 16.37 15.32 0.46
CA VAL A 95 15.80 15.36 -0.90
C VAL A 95 16.57 16.35 -1.77
N ALA A 96 16.95 17.50 -1.21
CA ALA A 96 17.77 18.47 -1.93
C ALA A 96 19.11 17.85 -2.37
N SER A 97 19.79 17.15 -1.47
CA SER A 97 21.06 16.46 -1.77
C SER A 97 20.92 15.40 -2.86
N GLU A 98 19.79 14.70 -2.92
CA GLU A 98 19.53 13.70 -3.96
C GLU A 98 19.39 14.33 -5.34
N TYR A 99 18.69 15.47 -5.45
CA TYR A 99 18.61 16.20 -6.71
C TYR A 99 19.98 16.70 -7.18
N VAL A 100 20.77 17.26 -6.26
CA VAL A 100 22.11 17.72 -6.62
C VAL A 100 22.97 16.54 -7.10
N SER A 101 22.96 15.44 -6.35
CA SER A 101 23.72 14.24 -6.71
C SER A 101 23.32 13.69 -8.07
N ALA A 102 22.03 13.76 -8.41
CA ALA A 102 21.54 13.26 -9.68
C ALA A 102 22.03 14.13 -10.86
N VAL A 103 22.06 15.45 -10.69
CA VAL A 103 22.64 16.37 -11.69
C VAL A 103 24.15 16.19 -11.80
N GLU A 104 24.85 15.92 -10.70
CA GLU A 104 26.29 15.59 -10.75
C GLU A 104 26.56 14.27 -11.47
N THR A 105 25.63 13.32 -11.39
CA THR A 105 25.79 11.99 -12.00
C THR A 105 25.49 11.99 -13.49
N PHE A 106 24.44 12.71 -13.91
CA PHE A 106 23.92 12.67 -15.28
C PHE A 106 24.12 13.98 -16.06
N GLY A 107 24.52 15.07 -15.42
CA GLY A 107 24.63 16.38 -16.06
C GLY A 107 23.28 17.08 -16.29
N ILE A 108 23.30 18.10 -17.15
CA ILE A 108 22.16 19.00 -17.43
C ILE A 108 21.69 18.94 -18.90
N GLY A 109 21.87 17.81 -19.58
CA GLY A 109 21.46 17.62 -20.97
C GLY A 109 19.94 17.57 -21.18
N ASP A 110 19.48 17.86 -22.40
CA ASP A 110 18.06 17.84 -22.78
C ASP A 110 17.41 16.46 -22.58
N ARG A 111 18.16 15.38 -22.81
CA ARG A 111 17.68 14.01 -22.58
C ARG A 111 17.42 13.76 -21.08
N VAL A 112 18.34 14.19 -20.22
CA VAL A 112 18.20 14.11 -18.76
C VAL A 112 17.00 14.91 -18.28
N LYS A 113 16.80 16.12 -18.83
CA LYS A 113 15.61 16.92 -18.57
C LYS A 113 14.33 16.16 -18.90
N GLN A 114 14.22 15.58 -20.10
CA GLN A 114 13.03 14.85 -20.53
C GLN A 114 12.73 13.66 -19.60
N LEU A 115 13.75 12.87 -19.24
CA LEU A 115 13.59 11.72 -18.35
C LEU A 115 13.19 12.14 -16.93
N MET A 116 13.80 13.20 -16.41
CA MET A 116 13.50 13.73 -15.08
C MET A 116 12.08 14.32 -15.01
N GLU A 117 11.67 15.07 -16.03
CA GLU A 117 10.32 15.67 -16.10
C GLU A 117 9.23 14.61 -16.31
N ALA A 118 9.50 13.54 -17.07
CA ALA A 118 8.56 12.45 -17.27
C ALA A 118 8.30 11.65 -15.98
N SER A 119 9.32 11.37 -15.18
CA SER A 119 9.16 10.60 -13.94
C SER A 119 10.18 10.95 -12.84
N PRO A 120 9.99 12.05 -12.09
CA PRO A 120 10.94 12.52 -11.09
C PRO A 120 11.33 11.47 -10.04
N LYS A 121 10.35 10.72 -9.54
CA LYS A 121 10.58 9.71 -8.50
C LYS A 121 11.44 8.56 -9.00
N ARG A 122 11.19 8.09 -10.24
CA ARG A 122 11.96 7.00 -10.84
C ARG A 122 13.34 7.46 -11.22
N PHE A 123 13.45 8.66 -11.76
CA PHE A 123 14.74 9.29 -12.05
C PHE A 123 15.64 9.30 -10.81
N LEU A 124 15.15 9.84 -9.68
CA LEU A 124 15.92 9.87 -8.43
C LEU A 124 16.23 8.48 -7.88
N GLN A 125 15.34 7.50 -8.06
CA GLN A 125 15.60 6.12 -7.66
C GLN A 125 16.77 5.52 -8.44
N VAL A 126 16.78 5.68 -9.76
CA VAL A 126 17.86 5.15 -10.61
C VAL A 126 19.15 5.92 -10.40
N ALA A 127 19.09 7.24 -10.14
CA ALA A 127 20.25 8.05 -9.74
C ALA A 127 20.98 7.46 -8.53
N ARG A 128 20.22 7.06 -7.50
CA ARG A 128 20.79 6.41 -6.31
C ARG A 128 21.41 5.06 -6.63
N GLU A 129 20.77 4.27 -7.50
CA GLU A 129 21.28 2.97 -7.95
C GLU A 129 22.62 3.14 -8.67
N VAL A 130 22.70 4.05 -9.64
CA VAL A 130 23.93 4.35 -10.37
C VAL A 130 25.04 4.82 -9.43
N ARG A 131 24.74 5.75 -8.51
CA ARG A 131 25.73 6.23 -7.54
C ARG A 131 26.24 5.12 -6.63
N GLN A 132 25.37 4.24 -6.16
CA GLN A 132 25.76 3.11 -5.30
C GLN A 132 26.76 2.21 -6.04
N LYS A 133 26.44 1.86 -7.30
CA LYS A 133 27.33 1.07 -8.17
C LYS A 133 28.68 1.74 -8.39
N GLN A 134 28.69 3.06 -8.63
CA GLN A 134 29.93 3.82 -8.78
C GLN A 134 30.78 3.80 -7.51
N ILE A 135 30.17 3.92 -6.32
CA ILE A 135 30.88 3.82 -5.03
C ILE A 135 31.45 2.42 -4.81
N GLU A 136 30.74 1.39 -5.25
CA GLU A 136 31.15 -0.01 -5.17
C GLU A 136 32.18 -0.40 -6.25
N GLY A 137 32.49 0.51 -7.19
CA GLY A 137 33.40 0.25 -8.31
C GLY A 137 32.81 -0.68 -9.36
N GLU A 138 31.49 -0.87 -9.38
CA GLU A 138 30.79 -1.69 -10.35
C GLU A 138 30.66 -0.98 -11.70
N THR A 139 30.74 -1.75 -12.79
CA THR A 139 30.42 -1.24 -14.13
C THR A 139 28.91 -1.18 -14.32
N LEU A 140 28.44 -0.17 -15.03
CA LEU A 140 27.03 -0.03 -15.37
C LEU A 140 26.73 -0.92 -16.58
N THR A 141 25.93 -1.96 -16.36
CA THR A 141 25.56 -2.91 -17.42
C THR A 141 24.06 -2.91 -17.67
N LEU A 142 23.64 -2.92 -18.94
CA LEU A 142 22.24 -3.14 -19.32
C LEU A 142 21.80 -4.57 -19.01
N SER A 143 20.51 -4.85 -19.23
CA SER A 143 19.93 -6.18 -19.01
C SER A 143 20.50 -7.29 -19.91
N ASP A 144 21.14 -6.93 -21.03
CA ASP A 144 21.83 -7.85 -21.94
C ASP A 144 23.31 -8.10 -21.59
N GLY A 145 23.83 -7.44 -20.54
CA GLY A 145 25.21 -7.54 -20.09
C GLY A 145 26.19 -6.57 -20.76
N THR A 146 25.72 -5.69 -21.65
CA THR A 146 26.56 -4.64 -22.27
C THR A 146 26.90 -3.54 -21.27
N VAL A 147 28.15 -3.06 -21.29
CA VAL A 147 28.60 -1.93 -20.45
C VAL A 147 28.23 -0.61 -21.13
N VAL A 148 27.63 0.31 -20.39
CA VAL A 148 27.05 1.55 -20.91
C VAL A 148 27.35 2.77 -20.02
N SER A 149 27.03 3.96 -20.54
CA SER A 149 27.07 5.21 -19.77
C SER A 149 25.96 5.30 -18.72
N ALA A 150 26.11 6.24 -17.78
CA ALA A 150 25.09 6.51 -16.75
C ALA A 150 23.74 6.93 -17.35
N GLU A 151 23.76 7.78 -18.40
CA GLU A 151 22.55 8.25 -19.06
C GLU A 151 21.79 7.12 -19.79
N GLU A 152 22.51 6.23 -20.48
CA GLU A 152 21.91 5.08 -21.17
C GLU A 152 21.31 4.08 -20.17
N PHE A 153 22.03 3.81 -19.07
CA PHE A 153 21.52 2.96 -17.99
C PHE A 153 20.23 3.54 -17.38
N LEU A 154 20.21 4.86 -17.18
CA LEU A 154 19.04 5.57 -16.65
C LEU A 154 17.81 5.38 -17.54
N GLU A 155 17.96 5.58 -18.84
CA GLU A 155 16.86 5.48 -19.80
C GLU A 155 16.29 4.06 -19.90
N GLU A 156 17.14 3.05 -20.02
CA GLU A 156 16.70 1.64 -20.07
C GLU A 156 15.94 1.29 -18.79
N ARG A 157 16.47 1.69 -17.63
CA ARG A 157 15.89 1.36 -16.33
C ARG A 157 14.54 2.02 -16.12
N ILE A 158 14.39 3.31 -16.46
CA ILE A 158 13.11 4.02 -16.39
C ILE A 158 12.09 3.36 -17.34
N SER A 159 12.50 3.07 -18.58
CA SER A 159 11.64 2.43 -19.59
C SER A 159 11.16 1.05 -19.16
N SER A 160 12.04 0.25 -18.56
CA SER A 160 11.72 -1.07 -18.02
C SER A 160 10.71 -0.99 -16.88
N LEU A 161 10.92 -0.06 -15.92
CA LEU A 161 9.99 0.18 -14.82
C LEU A 161 8.63 0.69 -15.31
N GLU A 162 8.60 1.53 -16.35
CA GLU A 162 7.36 1.98 -17.00
C GLU A 162 6.58 0.84 -17.62
N ASN A 163 7.24 -0.01 -18.38
CA ASN A 163 6.59 -1.14 -19.04
C ASN A 163 6.07 -2.15 -18.01
N SER A 164 6.83 -2.43 -16.94
CA SER A 164 6.39 -3.26 -15.82
C SER A 164 5.15 -2.67 -15.13
N SER A 165 5.17 -1.37 -14.84
CA SER A 165 4.03 -0.66 -14.25
C SER A 165 2.79 -0.69 -15.14
N LYS A 166 2.94 -0.46 -16.45
CA LYS A 166 1.84 -0.52 -17.41
C LYS A 166 1.21 -1.91 -17.47
N LYS A 167 2.02 -2.97 -17.44
CA LYS A 167 1.54 -4.36 -17.37
C LYS A 167 0.75 -4.62 -16.08
N LYS A 168 1.27 -4.16 -14.93
CA LYS A 168 0.61 -4.32 -13.63
C LYS A 168 -0.72 -3.56 -13.57
N ILE A 169 -0.78 -2.35 -14.10
CA ILE A 169 -2.03 -1.56 -14.20
C ILE A 169 -3.08 -2.32 -15.02
N LYS A 170 -2.73 -2.82 -16.20
CA LYS A 170 -3.67 -3.61 -17.04
C LYS A 170 -4.17 -4.87 -16.32
N SER A 171 -3.30 -5.55 -15.57
CA SER A 171 -3.70 -6.70 -14.76
C SER A 171 -4.71 -6.33 -13.68
N LEU A 172 -4.44 -5.25 -12.92
CA LEU A 172 -5.33 -4.77 -11.86
C LEU A 172 -6.66 -4.25 -12.42
N GLU A 173 -6.66 -3.61 -13.59
CA GLU A 173 -7.89 -3.18 -14.26
C GLU A 173 -8.77 -4.37 -14.65
N THR A 174 -8.17 -5.46 -15.15
CA THR A 174 -8.87 -6.69 -15.51
C THR A 174 -9.46 -7.39 -14.27
N GLU A 175 -8.69 -7.45 -13.18
CA GLU A 175 -9.16 -7.99 -11.91
C GLU A 175 -10.32 -7.16 -11.36
N ASN A 176 -10.22 -5.83 -11.40
CA ASN A 176 -11.29 -4.94 -10.93
C ASN A 176 -12.57 -5.09 -11.75
N GLN A 177 -12.47 -5.26 -13.07
CA GLN A 177 -13.63 -5.57 -13.92
C GLN A 177 -14.27 -6.91 -13.54
N THR A 178 -13.47 -7.93 -13.26
CA THR A 178 -13.94 -9.24 -12.83
C THR A 178 -14.70 -9.16 -11.50
N VAL A 179 -14.11 -8.48 -10.51
CA VAL A 179 -14.74 -8.25 -9.19
C VAL A 179 -16.05 -7.47 -9.32
N LYS A 180 -16.11 -6.45 -10.20
CA LYS A 180 -17.35 -5.72 -10.46
C LYS A 180 -18.45 -6.61 -11.05
N ALA A 181 -18.10 -7.49 -11.99
CA ALA A 181 -19.05 -8.44 -12.58
C ALA A 181 -19.57 -9.45 -11.54
N GLU A 182 -18.69 -9.97 -10.68
CA GLU A 182 -19.07 -10.85 -9.57
C GLU A 182 -19.98 -10.15 -8.56
N ALA A 183 -19.67 -8.90 -8.20
CA ALA A 183 -20.49 -8.11 -7.30
C ALA A 183 -21.90 -7.87 -7.89
N GLU A 184 -22.02 -7.62 -9.19
CA GLU A 184 -23.31 -7.47 -9.86
C GLU A 184 -24.12 -8.78 -9.87
N LEU A 185 -23.45 -9.92 -10.11
CA LEU A 185 -24.08 -11.24 -10.05
C LEU A 185 -24.60 -11.55 -8.64
N LEU A 186 -23.82 -11.26 -7.61
CA LEU A 186 -24.22 -11.45 -6.21
C LEU A 186 -25.42 -10.55 -5.85
N ARG A 187 -25.44 -9.29 -6.29
CA ARG A 187 -26.60 -8.40 -6.11
C ARG A 187 -27.87 -8.95 -6.77
N LYS A 188 -27.76 -9.49 -8.00
CA LYS A 188 -28.90 -10.13 -8.67
C LYS A 188 -29.40 -11.36 -7.91
N LYS A 189 -28.49 -12.21 -7.39
CA LYS A 189 -28.84 -13.36 -6.54
C LYS A 189 -29.53 -12.92 -5.25
N GLN A 190 -29.01 -11.90 -4.59
CA GLN A 190 -29.60 -11.35 -3.37
C GLN A 190 -31.03 -10.86 -3.61
N ALA A 191 -31.26 -10.06 -4.65
CA ALA A 191 -32.59 -9.57 -5.01
C ALA A 191 -33.59 -10.71 -5.32
N ASN A 192 -33.12 -11.80 -5.94
CA ASN A 192 -33.95 -12.97 -6.20
C ASN A 192 -34.31 -13.74 -4.93
N LEU A 193 -33.36 -13.90 -4.00
CA LEU A 193 -33.61 -14.52 -2.70
C LEU A 193 -34.59 -13.69 -1.87
N GLU A 194 -34.45 -12.37 -1.87
CA GLU A 194 -35.34 -11.45 -1.16
C GLU A 194 -36.79 -11.54 -1.66
N LYS A 195 -36.99 -11.60 -2.99
CA LYS A 195 -38.31 -11.89 -3.58
C LYS A 195 -38.85 -13.27 -3.18
N SER A 196 -37.98 -14.28 -3.06
CA SER A 196 -38.40 -15.61 -2.61
C SER A 196 -38.80 -15.64 -1.14
N ILE A 197 -38.13 -14.86 -0.29
CA ILE A 197 -38.48 -14.70 1.12
C ILE A 197 -39.85 -14.04 1.22
N GLN A 198 -40.05 -12.92 0.53
CA GLN A 198 -41.32 -12.20 0.51
C GLN A 198 -42.51 -13.10 0.09
N LYS A 199 -42.34 -13.92 -0.95
CA LYS A 199 -43.36 -14.90 -1.36
C LYS A 199 -43.66 -15.95 -0.29
N LYS A 200 -42.64 -16.41 0.44
CA LYS A 200 -42.84 -17.37 1.54
C LYS A 200 -43.56 -16.71 2.71
N ASP A 201 -43.24 -15.46 3.02
CA ASP A 201 -43.93 -14.69 4.06
C ASP A 201 -45.40 -14.48 3.72
N GLU A 202 -45.72 -14.13 2.46
CA GLU A 202 -47.11 -14.05 1.98
C GLU A 202 -47.85 -15.39 2.10
N GLN A 203 -47.20 -16.51 1.77
CA GLN A 203 -47.77 -17.85 1.95
C GLN A 203 -48.02 -18.18 3.43
N ILE A 204 -47.10 -17.81 4.32
CA ILE A 204 -47.27 -17.96 5.77
C ILE A 204 -48.48 -17.16 6.25
N ASP A 205 -48.64 -15.91 5.81
CA ASP A 205 -49.76 -15.06 6.18
C ASP A 205 -51.10 -15.58 5.66
N VAL A 206 -51.14 -16.13 4.44
CA VAL A 206 -52.34 -16.81 3.92
C VAL A 206 -52.65 -18.05 4.75
N MET A 207 -51.66 -18.87 5.11
CA MET A 207 -51.88 -20.04 5.97
C MET A 207 -52.34 -19.66 7.38
N ARG A 208 -51.83 -18.55 7.94
CA ARG A 208 -52.29 -18.00 9.23
C ARG A 208 -53.74 -17.56 9.20
N LYS A 209 -54.21 -17.01 8.07
CA LYS A 209 -55.61 -16.59 7.88
C LYS A 209 -56.54 -17.74 7.51
N ALA A 210 -56.04 -18.75 6.78
CA ALA A 210 -56.83 -19.86 6.26
C ALA A 210 -57.02 -21.01 7.26
N LYS A 211 -56.09 -21.19 8.19
CA LYS A 211 -56.33 -22.01 9.38
C LYS A 211 -56.85 -21.08 10.47
N ASP A 212 -57.99 -21.42 11.08
CA ASP A 212 -58.46 -20.85 12.35
C ASP A 212 -57.49 -21.25 13.48
N ILE A 213 -56.23 -20.80 13.36
CA ILE A 213 -55.24 -21.00 14.40
C ILE A 213 -55.47 -19.91 15.40
N ASP A 214 -56.10 -20.30 16.50
CA ASP A 214 -56.23 -19.51 17.71
C ASP A 214 -54.91 -18.74 17.98
N PRO A 215 -54.92 -17.40 17.90
CA PRO A 215 -53.74 -16.56 18.10
C PRO A 215 -53.03 -16.85 19.42
N ASP A 216 -53.78 -17.25 20.44
CA ASP A 216 -53.23 -17.58 21.76
C ASP A 216 -52.47 -18.91 21.73
N LYS A 217 -52.89 -19.88 20.92
CA LYS A 217 -52.13 -21.13 20.71
C LYS A 217 -50.84 -20.87 19.94
N LEU A 218 -50.85 -19.98 18.95
CA LEU A 218 -49.63 -19.59 18.24
C LEU A 218 -48.64 -18.85 19.13
N LEU A 219 -49.13 -17.94 19.98
CA LEU A 219 -48.29 -17.24 20.93
C LEU A 219 -47.69 -18.20 21.96
N LYS A 220 -48.47 -19.18 22.47
CA LYS A 220 -47.96 -20.25 23.34
C LYS A 220 -46.86 -21.07 22.66
N ILE A 221 -47.07 -21.50 21.41
CA ILE A 221 -46.06 -22.26 20.65
C ILE A 221 -44.80 -21.42 20.41
N LYS A 222 -44.95 -20.12 20.10
CA LYS A 222 -43.81 -19.21 19.91
C LYS A 222 -43.01 -19.07 21.21
N ASN A 223 -43.68 -18.78 22.32
CA ASN A 223 -43.03 -18.63 23.62
C ASN A 223 -42.36 -19.93 24.08
N GLN A 224 -42.98 -21.09 23.80
CA GLN A 224 -42.38 -22.39 24.05
C GLN A 224 -41.11 -22.59 23.23
N ARG A 225 -41.12 -22.28 21.93
CA ARG A 225 -39.92 -22.37 21.08
C ARG A 225 -38.80 -21.41 21.49
N GLU A 226 -39.15 -20.20 21.92
CA GLU A 226 -38.17 -19.25 22.44
C GLU A 226 -37.55 -19.75 23.76
N ALA A 227 -38.35 -20.36 24.64
CA ALA A 227 -37.85 -21.00 25.86
C ALA A 227 -36.97 -22.24 25.56
N GLU A 228 -37.35 -23.09 24.62
CA GLU A 228 -36.55 -24.23 24.14
C GLU A 228 -35.20 -23.76 23.59
N LYS A 229 -35.20 -22.71 22.76
CA LYS A 229 -33.98 -22.12 22.23
C LYS A 229 -33.07 -21.57 23.33
N MET A 230 -33.64 -20.90 24.33
CA MET A 230 -32.87 -20.41 25.49
C MET A 230 -32.24 -21.57 26.28
N ILE A 231 -32.97 -22.68 26.46
CA ILE A 231 -32.45 -23.90 27.10
C ILE A 231 -31.28 -24.48 26.28
N ASP A 232 -31.41 -24.56 24.97
CA ASP A 232 -30.36 -25.06 24.07
C ASP A 232 -29.09 -24.19 24.12
N GLU A 233 -29.24 -22.85 24.13
CA GLU A 233 -28.12 -21.89 24.27
C GLU A 233 -27.42 -22.03 25.63
N CYS A 234 -28.17 -22.20 26.72
CA CYS A 234 -27.62 -22.48 28.05
C CYS A 234 -26.89 -23.83 28.09
N ASN A 235 -27.46 -24.88 27.50
CA ASN A 235 -26.83 -26.19 27.43
C ASN A 235 -25.51 -26.16 26.65
N ALA A 236 -25.49 -25.49 25.49
CA ALA A 236 -24.27 -25.31 24.71
C ALA A 236 -23.18 -24.58 25.52
N SER A 237 -23.56 -23.54 26.27
CA SER A 237 -22.62 -22.77 27.10
C SER A 237 -22.06 -23.60 28.27
N ILE A 238 -22.90 -24.43 28.91
CA ILE A 238 -22.46 -25.34 29.98
C ILE A 238 -21.50 -26.40 29.43
N LEU A 239 -21.81 -26.99 28.28
CA LEU A 239 -20.95 -27.99 27.64
C LEU A 239 -19.57 -27.42 27.27
N ASP A 240 -19.53 -26.22 26.68
CA ASP A 240 -18.27 -25.53 26.39
C ASP A 240 -17.47 -25.23 27.66
N ALA A 241 -18.12 -24.76 28.72
CA ALA A 241 -17.47 -24.52 30.01
C ALA A 241 -16.87 -25.81 30.61
N LEU A 242 -17.58 -26.94 30.53
CA LEU A 242 -17.08 -28.23 31.00
C LEU A 242 -15.88 -28.72 30.18
N GLN A 243 -15.92 -28.58 28.85
CA GLN A 243 -14.80 -28.93 27.96
C GLN A 243 -13.55 -28.09 28.25
N ARG A 244 -13.72 -26.78 28.53
CA ARG A 244 -12.61 -25.91 28.93
C ARG A 244 -11.97 -26.35 30.25
N ILE A 245 -12.77 -26.80 31.20
CA ILE A 245 -12.27 -27.34 32.48
C ILE A 245 -11.49 -28.64 32.25
N GLU A 246 -11.95 -29.51 31.34
CA GLU A 246 -11.25 -30.73 30.97
C GLU A 246 -9.90 -30.46 30.28
N SER A 247 -9.80 -29.35 29.54
CA SER A 247 -8.57 -28.92 28.86
C SER A 247 -7.50 -28.28 29.77
N ILE A 248 -7.75 -28.16 31.08
CA ILE A 248 -6.75 -27.63 32.02
C ILE A 248 -5.51 -28.54 32.03
N PRO A 249 -4.29 -27.99 31.80
CA PRO A 249 -3.05 -28.78 31.70
C PRO A 249 -2.80 -29.63 32.95
N GLU A 250 -2.32 -30.86 32.78
CA GLU A 250 -2.09 -31.80 33.88
C GLU A 250 -1.11 -31.27 34.92
N GLU A 251 -0.12 -30.49 34.49
CA GLU A 251 0.89 -29.88 35.36
C GLU A 251 0.28 -28.85 36.32
N SER A 252 -0.89 -28.31 35.97
CA SER A 252 -1.64 -27.34 36.79
C SER A 252 -2.69 -28.01 37.69
N ARG A 253 -2.93 -29.32 37.55
CA ARG A 253 -3.90 -30.08 38.34
C ARG A 253 -3.30 -30.44 39.70
N ASN A 254 -3.68 -29.68 40.72
CA ASN A 254 -3.27 -29.94 42.11
C ASN A 254 -4.49 -30.22 43.01
N GLY A 255 -4.23 -30.71 44.23
CA GLY A 255 -5.28 -31.09 45.18
C GLY A 255 -6.24 -29.94 45.54
N ALA A 256 -5.75 -28.70 45.61
CA ALA A 256 -6.59 -27.53 45.89
C ALA A 256 -7.56 -27.25 44.73
N LEU A 257 -7.08 -27.33 43.49
CA LEU A 257 -7.92 -27.21 42.30
C LEU A 257 -8.93 -28.36 42.20
N GLY A 258 -8.52 -29.58 42.56
CA GLY A 258 -9.41 -30.74 42.62
C GLY A 258 -10.56 -30.56 43.63
N ILE A 259 -10.26 -30.06 44.83
CA ILE A 259 -11.28 -29.74 45.85
C ILE A 259 -12.21 -28.64 45.37
N TYR A 260 -11.66 -27.60 44.75
CA TYR A 260 -12.46 -26.50 44.19
C TYR A 260 -13.40 -27.00 43.09
N LEU A 261 -12.90 -27.82 42.16
CA LEU A 261 -13.71 -28.42 41.10
C LEU A 261 -14.79 -29.35 41.67
N SER A 262 -14.45 -30.16 42.67
CA SER A 262 -15.39 -31.08 43.33
C SER A 262 -16.53 -30.31 44.01
N ARG A 263 -16.23 -29.18 44.66
CA ARG A 263 -17.24 -28.29 45.24
C ARG A 263 -18.14 -27.68 44.16
N THR A 264 -17.56 -27.21 43.06
CA THR A 264 -18.33 -26.61 41.95
C THR A 264 -19.28 -27.65 41.32
N ILE A 265 -18.81 -28.88 41.10
CA ILE A 265 -19.66 -29.99 40.62
C ILE A 265 -20.80 -30.25 41.59
N ALA A 266 -20.51 -30.39 42.89
CA ALA A 266 -21.55 -30.62 43.90
C ALA A 266 -22.60 -29.49 43.93
N THR A 267 -22.18 -28.22 43.78
CA THR A 267 -23.11 -27.10 43.66
C THR A 267 -23.98 -27.20 42.40
N MET A 268 -23.39 -27.51 41.24
CA MET A 268 -24.14 -27.71 40.00
C MET A 268 -25.14 -28.86 40.12
N GLU A 269 -24.76 -29.98 40.72
CA GLU A 269 -25.65 -31.13 40.96
C GLU A 269 -26.85 -30.76 41.83
N ILE A 270 -26.64 -30.00 42.90
CA ILE A 270 -27.72 -29.54 43.77
C ILE A 270 -28.65 -28.60 43.00
N SER A 271 -28.12 -27.64 42.25
CA SER A 271 -28.92 -26.73 41.44
C SER A 271 -29.74 -27.47 40.38
N LEU A 272 -29.17 -28.46 39.71
CA LEU A 272 -29.87 -29.29 38.73
C LEU A 272 -30.95 -30.16 39.39
N LYS A 273 -30.70 -30.72 40.57
CA LYS A 273 -31.71 -31.46 41.34
C LYS A 273 -32.86 -30.56 41.75
N THR A 274 -32.59 -29.35 42.24
CA THR A 274 -33.62 -28.36 42.60
C THR A 274 -34.46 -27.97 41.38
N LEU A 275 -33.81 -27.70 40.24
CA LEU A 275 -34.50 -27.40 38.98
C LEU A 275 -35.39 -28.58 38.55
N LYS A 276 -34.86 -29.81 38.59
CA LYS A 276 -35.62 -31.02 38.28
C LYS A 276 -36.83 -31.19 39.19
N MET A 277 -36.69 -30.96 40.50
CA MET A 277 -37.83 -31.04 41.43
C MET A 277 -38.88 -29.97 41.15
N ALA A 278 -38.46 -28.73 40.86
CA ALA A 278 -39.37 -27.64 40.52
C ALA A 278 -40.22 -27.98 39.28
N TRP A 279 -39.58 -28.50 38.22
CA TRP A 279 -40.29 -28.93 37.01
C TRP A 279 -41.10 -30.22 37.22
N SER A 280 -40.62 -31.17 38.01
CA SER A 280 -41.38 -32.39 38.33
C SER A 280 -42.66 -32.06 39.10
N ASN A 281 -42.60 -31.14 40.06
CA ASN A 281 -43.77 -30.66 40.78
C ASN A 281 -44.78 -29.97 39.85
N HIS A 282 -44.28 -29.20 38.87
CA HIS A 282 -45.14 -28.56 37.86
C HIS A 282 -45.83 -29.58 36.95
N ILE A 283 -45.13 -30.64 36.53
CA ILE A 283 -45.69 -31.72 35.70
C ILE A 283 -46.76 -32.52 36.47
N PHE A 284 -46.49 -32.89 37.73
CA PHE A 284 -47.44 -33.66 38.55
C PHE A 284 -48.66 -32.86 39.05
N GLN A 285 -48.53 -31.55 39.29
CA GLN A 285 -49.67 -30.68 39.60
C GLN A 285 -50.55 -30.40 38.37
N GLY A 286 -49.98 -30.43 37.16
CA GLY A 286 -50.73 -30.31 35.90
C GLY A 286 -51.62 -31.52 35.59
N GLU A 287 -51.22 -32.74 35.96
CA GLU A 287 -52.00 -33.97 35.74
C GLU A 287 -53.19 -34.15 36.69
N THR A 288 -53.32 -33.32 37.74
CA THR A 288 -54.42 -33.42 38.74
C THR A 288 -55.46 -32.31 38.61
N GLN A 289 -55.35 -31.45 37.60
CA GLN A 289 -56.28 -30.35 37.31
C GLN A 289 -56.81 -30.35 35.87
N GLU A 290 -56.90 -31.53 35.23
CA GLU A 290 -57.80 -31.75 34.09
C GLU A 290 -59.09 -32.47 34.52
#